data_AF-A0A932ERX3-F1
#
_entry.id   AF-A0A932ERX3-F1
#
_cell.length_a   1.000
_cell.length_b   1.000
_cell.length_c   1.000
_cell.angle_alpha   90.00
_cell.angle_beta   90.00
_cell.angle_gamma   90.00
#
_symmetry.space_group_name_H-M   'P 1'
#
loop_
_entity.id
_entity.type
_entity.pdbx_description
1 polymer ?
#
loop_
_entity_poly.entity_id
_entity_poly.type
_entity_poly.pdbx_seq_one_letter_code
_entity_poly.pdbx_strand_id
1 'polypeptide(L)'
;MKRRILLVDDELAILLTLKAILEINGFDVETAISAKEGIGKIKASAYDMVITDMKMETEHSGYDVVRAAKKAEYKPATAILTAYPMLGTDWKQEGAESMLVKPMNTEDLLRQIEVLLIQHADGKAKAAKAAARNAASHGGAESAKPKAEMKRAV
;
A
#
# COMPACT_ATOMS: atom_id res chain seq x y z
N MET A 1 -16.38 8.19 4.63
CA MET A 1 -16.40 6.72 4.51
C MET A 1 -15.43 6.16 5.53
N LYS A 2 -15.67 4.96 6.07
CA LYS A 2 -14.70 4.30 6.96
C LYS A 2 -13.48 3.87 6.16
N ARG A 3 -12.28 3.99 6.74
CA ARG A 3 -11.06 3.49 6.10
C ARG A 3 -11.04 1.97 6.17
N ARG A 4 -10.74 1.31 5.04
CA ARG A 4 -10.81 -0.15 4.91
C ARG A 4 -9.42 -0.77 5.09
N ILE A 5 -9.29 -1.67 6.06
CA ILE A 5 -8.05 -2.33 6.45
C ILE A 5 -8.16 -3.83 6.16
N LEU A 6 -7.12 -4.39 5.55
CA LEU A 6 -6.92 -5.84 5.48
C LEU A 6 -5.88 -6.26 6.53
N LEU A 7 -6.28 -7.14 7.45
CA LEU A 7 -5.39 -7.83 8.38
C LEU A 7 -5.02 -9.20 7.81
N VAL A 8 -3.75 -9.57 7.84
CA VAL A 8 -3.26 -10.87 7.38
C VAL A 8 -2.37 -11.48 8.47
N ASP A 9 -2.81 -12.59 9.06
CA ASP A 9 -2.12 -13.27 10.17
C ASP A 9 -2.65 -14.70 10.22
N ASP A 10 -1.80 -15.71 10.43
CA ASP A 10 -2.22 -17.12 10.51
C ASP A 10 -2.80 -17.48 11.88
N GLU A 11 -2.69 -16.60 12.87
CA GLU A 11 -3.31 -16.74 14.18
C GLU A 11 -4.72 -16.14 14.22
N LEU A 12 -5.75 -17.01 14.11
CA LEU A 12 -7.17 -16.61 14.17
C LEU A 12 -7.52 -15.75 15.40
N ALA A 13 -6.93 -16.05 16.56
CA ALA A 13 -7.16 -15.29 17.78
C ALA A 13 -6.69 -13.83 17.64
N ILE A 14 -5.51 -13.62 17.04
CA ILE A 14 -4.94 -12.29 16.78
C ILE A 14 -5.83 -11.52 15.80
N LEU A 15 -6.26 -12.16 14.71
CA LEU A 15 -7.18 -11.56 13.75
C LEU A 15 -8.48 -11.10 14.40
N LEU A 16 -9.11 -11.95 15.22
CA LEU A 16 -10.37 -11.61 15.90
C LEU A 16 -10.20 -10.44 16.87
N THR A 17 -9.13 -10.45 17.68
CA THR A 17 -8.84 -9.38 18.63
C THR A 17 -8.56 -8.05 17.92
N LEU A 18 -7.67 -8.05 16.94
CA LEU A 18 -7.30 -6.84 16.20
C LEU A 18 -8.49 -6.30 15.38
N LYS A 19 -9.27 -7.19 14.76
CA LYS A 19 -10.49 -6.82 14.06
C LYS A 19 -11.46 -6.09 14.98
N ALA A 20 -11.78 -6.68 16.13
CA ALA A 20 -12.70 -6.06 17.09
C ALA A 20 -12.21 -4.69 17.57
N ILE A 21 -10.91 -4.58 17.88
CA ILE A 21 -10.29 -3.31 18.29
C ILE A 21 -10.44 -2.26 17.19
N LEU A 22 -10.07 -2.58 15.95
CA LEU A 22 -10.10 -1.63 14.84
C LEU A 22 -11.55 -1.25 14.44
N GLU A 23 -12.48 -2.20 14.42
CA GLU A 23 -13.89 -1.92 14.09
C GLU A 23 -14.55 -0.99 15.12
N ILE A 24 -14.29 -1.19 16.42
CA ILE A 24 -14.78 -0.30 17.49
C ILE A 24 -14.22 1.12 17.33
N ASN A 25 -13.02 1.25 16.77
CA ASN A 25 -12.37 2.53 16.50
C ASN A 25 -12.69 3.11 15.11
N GLY A 26 -13.72 2.59 14.43
CA GLY A 26 -14.28 3.23 13.23
C GLY A 26 -13.68 2.78 11.90
N PHE A 27 -12.82 1.76 11.90
CA PHE A 27 -12.32 1.13 10.68
C PHE A 27 -13.33 0.11 10.12
N ASP A 28 -13.20 -0.19 8.83
CA ASP A 28 -13.83 -1.35 8.18
C ASP A 28 -12.76 -2.42 7.96
N VAL A 29 -12.94 -3.63 8.49
CA VAL A 29 -11.84 -4.59 8.63
C VAL A 29 -12.19 -5.94 8.01
N GLU A 30 -11.36 -6.34 7.05
CA GLU A 30 -11.31 -7.71 6.57
C GLU A 30 -10.06 -8.42 7.08
N THR A 31 -10.16 -9.73 7.25
CA THR A 31 -9.09 -10.57 7.77
C THR A 31 -8.74 -11.65 6.74
N ALA A 32 -7.50 -12.12 6.71
CA ALA A 32 -7.07 -13.27 5.93
C ALA A 32 -6.13 -14.14 6.76
N ILE A 33 -6.29 -15.45 6.70
CA ILE A 33 -5.56 -16.41 7.56
C ILE A 33 -4.27 -16.93 6.93
N SER A 34 -3.88 -16.36 5.79
CA SER A 34 -2.75 -16.81 4.99
C SER A 34 -2.27 -15.70 4.05
N ALA A 35 -0.99 -15.72 3.68
CA ALA A 35 -0.48 -14.82 2.65
C ALA A 35 -1.23 -15.00 1.33
N LYS A 36 -1.54 -16.25 0.97
CA LYS A 36 -2.29 -16.58 -0.25
C LYS A 36 -3.67 -15.93 -0.28
N GLU A 37 -4.42 -16.03 0.81
CA GLU A 37 -5.74 -15.39 0.92
C GLU A 37 -5.61 -13.86 0.91
N GLY A 38 -4.66 -13.31 1.68
CA GLY A 38 -4.42 -11.88 1.73
C GLY A 38 -4.10 -11.28 0.35
N ILE A 39 -3.21 -11.92 -0.40
CA ILE A 39 -2.87 -11.52 -1.78
C ILE A 39 -4.09 -11.63 -2.70
N GLY A 40 -4.91 -12.67 -2.54
CA GLY A 40 -6.17 -12.80 -3.29
C GLY A 40 -7.12 -11.64 -3.05
N LYS A 41 -7.30 -11.25 -1.79
CA LYS A 41 -8.16 -10.12 -1.38
C LYS A 41 -7.64 -8.78 -1.90
N ILE A 42 -6.33 -8.53 -1.78
CA ILE A 42 -5.67 -7.31 -2.31
C ILE A 42 -5.92 -7.13 -3.80
N LYS A 43 -5.97 -8.23 -4.58
CA LYS A 43 -6.25 -8.17 -6.03
C LYS A 43 -7.73 -7.93 -6.34
N ALA A 44 -8.62 -8.39 -5.48
CA ALA A 44 -10.08 -8.36 -5.71
C ALA A 44 -10.75 -7.09 -5.16
N SER A 45 -10.07 -6.33 -4.30
CA SER A 45 -10.68 -5.28 -3.50
C SER A 45 -9.73 -4.11 -3.26
N ALA A 46 -10.32 -2.92 -3.11
CA ALA A 46 -9.62 -1.73 -2.67
C ALA A 46 -9.49 -1.71 -1.15
N TYR A 47 -8.28 -1.43 -0.66
CA TYR A 47 -8.00 -1.18 0.75
C TYR A 47 -7.26 0.16 0.88
N ASP A 48 -7.42 0.82 2.02
CA ASP A 48 -6.63 1.98 2.38
C ASP A 48 -5.31 1.55 3.02
N MET A 49 -5.32 0.43 3.76
CA MET A 49 -4.14 -0.14 4.43
C MET A 49 -4.18 -1.66 4.47
N VAL A 50 -2.99 -2.26 4.38
CA VAL A 50 -2.74 -3.69 4.61
C VAL A 50 -1.78 -3.82 5.79
N ILE A 51 -2.17 -4.63 6.78
CA ILE A 51 -1.33 -4.99 7.92
C ILE A 51 -1.14 -6.50 7.86
N THR A 52 0.11 -6.95 7.86
CA THR A 52 0.43 -8.38 7.76
C THR A 52 1.38 -8.79 8.88
N ASP A 53 1.22 -9.99 9.44
CA ASP A 53 2.31 -10.62 10.17
C ASP A 53 3.46 -10.92 9.21
N MET A 54 4.68 -10.97 9.75
CA MET A 54 5.88 -11.19 8.98
C MET A 54 6.06 -12.67 8.59
N LYS A 55 5.82 -13.59 9.53
CA LYS A 55 6.07 -15.02 9.39
C LYS A 55 4.79 -15.80 9.65
N MET A 56 4.20 -16.28 8.56
CA MET A 56 3.06 -17.18 8.57
C MET A 56 3.54 -18.56 8.09
N GLU A 57 3.12 -18.99 6.89
CA GLU A 57 3.49 -20.29 6.31
C GLU A 57 4.98 -20.36 5.94
N THR A 58 5.60 -19.21 5.67
CA THR A 58 7.02 -19.07 5.36
C THR A 58 7.58 -17.80 5.99
N GLU A 59 8.91 -17.73 6.05
CA GLU A 59 9.67 -16.56 6.52
C GLU A 59 9.52 -15.31 5.63
N HIS A 60 8.99 -15.49 4.41
CA HIS A 60 8.78 -14.40 3.46
C HIS A 60 7.31 -14.05 3.22
N SER A 61 6.39 -14.78 3.86
CA SER A 61 4.95 -14.66 3.62
C SER A 61 4.44 -13.22 3.82
N GLY A 62 4.84 -12.53 4.89
CA GLY A 62 4.47 -11.12 5.10
C GLY A 62 5.03 -10.16 4.04
N TYR A 63 6.27 -10.39 3.61
CA TYR A 63 6.87 -9.59 2.54
C TYR A 63 6.19 -9.82 1.18
N ASP A 64 5.74 -11.04 0.89
CA ASP A 64 4.93 -11.32 -0.31
C ASP A 64 3.62 -10.53 -0.33
N VAL A 65 2.94 -10.43 0.81
CA VAL A 65 1.73 -9.61 0.97
C VAL A 65 2.04 -8.15 0.71
N VAL A 66 3.13 -7.62 1.29
CA VAL A 66 3.56 -6.22 1.06
C VAL A 66 3.88 -5.96 -0.42
N ARG A 67 4.63 -6.87 -1.07
CA ARG A 67 4.95 -6.75 -2.50
C ARG A 67 3.69 -6.76 -3.37
N ALA A 68 2.70 -7.57 -3.02
CA ALA A 68 1.41 -7.59 -3.71
C ALA A 68 0.65 -6.27 -3.52
N ALA A 69 0.60 -5.74 -2.29
CA ALA A 69 -0.02 -4.45 -1.97
C ALA A 69 0.59 -3.30 -2.79
N LYS A 70 1.91 -3.23 -2.92
CA LYS A 70 2.58 -2.18 -3.72
C LYS A 70 2.31 -2.24 -5.21
N LYS A 71 2.03 -3.45 -5.73
CA LYS A 71 1.71 -3.69 -7.14
C LYS A 71 0.21 -3.54 -7.44
N ALA A 72 -0.64 -3.52 -6.41
CA ALA A 72 -2.07 -3.31 -6.57
C ALA A 72 -2.37 -1.92 -7.12
N GLU A 73 -3.46 -1.78 -7.87
CA GLU A 73 -3.87 -0.51 -8.48
C GLU A 73 -4.05 0.59 -7.42
N TYR A 74 -4.73 0.25 -6.32
CA TYR A 74 -4.99 1.16 -5.22
C TYR A 74 -3.77 1.46 -4.36
N LYS A 75 -2.69 0.68 -4.45
CA LYS A 75 -1.44 0.84 -3.65
C LYS A 75 -1.72 1.23 -2.19
N PRO A 76 -2.36 0.38 -1.36
CA PRO A 76 -2.67 0.70 0.03
C PRO A 76 -1.39 1.03 0.84
N ALA A 77 -1.57 1.69 1.98
CA ALA A 77 -0.49 1.81 2.97
C ALA A 77 -0.11 0.42 3.48
N THR A 78 1.15 0.20 3.84
CA THR A 78 1.62 -1.14 4.26
C THR A 78 2.34 -1.12 5.59
N ALA A 79 1.93 -2.00 6.50
CA ALA A 79 2.61 -2.24 7.76
C ALA A 79 2.84 -3.73 8.00
N ILE A 80 3.99 -4.08 8.57
CA ILE A 80 4.25 -5.41 9.13
C ILE A 80 4.02 -5.34 10.63
N LEU A 81 3.18 -6.21 11.19
CA LEU A 81 2.94 -6.32 12.64
C LEU A 81 3.42 -7.68 13.14
N THR A 82 4.56 -7.74 13.83
CA THR A 82 5.16 -9.03 14.21
C THR A 82 5.75 -9.06 15.62
N ALA A 83 5.77 -10.24 16.23
CA ALA A 83 6.47 -10.50 17.48
C ALA A 83 7.96 -10.86 17.28
N TYR A 84 8.34 -11.24 16.06
CA TYR A 84 9.65 -11.84 15.78
C TYR A 84 10.31 -11.16 14.58
N PRO A 85 10.76 -9.90 14.67
CA PRO A 85 11.38 -9.23 13.54
C PRO A 85 12.64 -9.97 13.08
N MET A 86 12.81 -10.13 11.76
CA MET A 86 14.01 -10.75 11.19
C MET A 86 15.19 -9.78 11.25
N LEU A 87 16.26 -10.21 11.92
CA LEU A 87 17.51 -9.46 11.97
C LEU A 87 18.20 -9.53 10.60
N GLY A 88 18.66 -8.38 10.12
CA GLY A 88 19.42 -8.27 8.86
C GLY A 88 18.57 -8.08 7.60
N THR A 89 17.24 -8.20 7.68
CA THR A 89 16.35 -7.90 6.54
C THR A 89 15.93 -6.44 6.57
N ASP A 90 16.24 -5.69 5.50
CA ASP A 90 15.74 -4.32 5.34
C ASP A 90 14.29 -4.35 4.83
N TRP A 91 13.34 -4.39 5.76
CA TRP A 91 11.90 -4.38 5.46
C TRP A 91 11.47 -3.15 4.62
N LYS A 92 12.25 -2.06 4.62
CA LYS A 92 11.99 -0.90 3.75
C LYS A 92 12.29 -1.22 2.29
N GLN A 93 13.31 -2.04 2.01
CA GLN A 93 13.62 -2.50 0.65
C GLN A 93 12.53 -3.41 0.09
N GLU A 94 11.93 -4.23 0.95
CA GLU A 94 10.74 -5.02 0.61
C GLU A 94 9.49 -4.15 0.39
N GLY A 95 9.56 -2.91 0.88
CA GLY A 95 8.65 -1.86 0.54
C GLY A 95 7.56 -1.59 1.57
N ALA A 96 7.64 -2.24 2.75
CA ALA A 96 6.77 -1.91 3.86
C ALA A 96 7.05 -0.47 4.31
N GLU A 97 5.99 0.29 4.56
CA GLU A 97 6.13 1.68 5.02
C GLU A 97 6.37 1.77 6.52
N SER A 98 5.90 0.78 7.28
CA SER A 98 6.16 0.67 8.72
C SER A 98 6.34 -0.77 9.18
N MET A 99 7.12 -0.94 10.26
CA MET A 99 7.21 -2.18 11.03
C MET A 99 6.76 -1.88 12.46
N LEU A 100 5.71 -2.56 12.88
CA LEU A 100 5.10 -2.53 14.19
C LEU A 100 5.54 -3.80 14.94
N VAL A 101 6.19 -3.64 16.09
CA VAL A 101 6.71 -4.78 16.87
C VAL A 101 5.81 -5.04 18.06
N LYS A 102 5.34 -6.28 18.23
CA LYS A 102 4.59 -6.76 19.40
C LYS A 102 5.57 -6.94 20.60
N PRO A 103 5.16 -6.67 21.85
CA PRO A 103 3.84 -6.19 22.27
C PRO A 103 3.68 -4.68 22.04
N MET A 104 2.48 -4.28 21.63
CA MET A 104 2.09 -2.87 21.56
C MET A 104 0.72 -2.70 22.20
N ASN A 105 0.51 -1.59 22.91
CA ASN A 105 -0.81 -1.28 23.42
C ASN A 105 -1.73 -0.77 22.29
N THR A 106 -3.03 -0.81 22.56
CA THR A 106 -4.06 -0.42 21.59
C THR A 106 -3.93 1.03 21.13
N GLU A 107 -3.60 1.96 22.04
CA GLU A 107 -3.48 3.39 21.70
C GLU A 107 -2.33 3.64 20.73
N ASP A 108 -1.19 3.01 20.95
CA ASP A 108 0.00 3.12 20.09
C ASP A 108 -0.23 2.47 18.73
N LEU A 109 -0.95 1.33 18.67
CA LEU A 109 -1.35 0.72 17.40
C LEU A 109 -2.24 1.66 16.59
N LEU A 110 -3.30 2.20 17.20
CA LEU A 110 -4.24 3.10 16.54
C LEU A 110 -3.54 4.38 16.06
N ARG A 111 -2.68 4.97 16.91
CA ARG A 111 -1.91 6.16 16.54
C ARG A 111 -1.00 5.89 15.34
N GLN A 112 -0.31 4.76 15.32
CA GLN A 112 0.59 4.41 14.21
C GLN A 112 -0.17 4.14 12.91
N ILE A 113 -1.33 3.48 12.98
CA ILE A 113 -2.22 3.29 11.82
C ILE A 113 -2.66 4.64 11.25
N GLU A 114 -3.15 5.54 12.09
CA GLU A 114 -3.60 6.88 11.69
C GLU A 114 -2.48 7.71 11.05
N VAL A 115 -1.31 7.76 11.69
CA VAL A 115 -0.14 8.46 11.16
C VAL A 115 0.26 7.91 9.80
N LEU A 116 0.31 6.58 9.65
CA LEU A 116 0.72 5.94 8.40
C LEU A 116 -0.27 6.24 7.27
N LEU A 117 -1.58 6.15 7.53
CA LEU A 117 -2.62 6.46 6.57
C LEU A 117 -2.54 7.92 6.08
N ILE A 118 -2.29 8.87 6.97
CA ILE A 118 -2.13 10.29 6.62
C ILE A 118 -0.87 10.47 5.75
N GLN A 119 0.27 9.94 6.19
CA GLN A 119 1.54 10.08 5.48
C GLN A 119 1.48 9.47 4.07
N HIS A 120 0.84 8.32 3.93
CA HIS A 120 0.66 7.65 2.65
C HIS A 120 -0.24 8.44 1.69
N ALA A 121 -1.36 8.95 2.19
CA ALA A 121 -2.27 9.79 1.40
C ALA A 121 -1.57 11.06 0.90
N ASP A 122 -0.79 11.72 1.76
CA ASP A 122 0.00 12.90 1.40
C ASP A 122 1.07 12.56 0.35
N GLY A 123 1.75 11.42 0.51
CA GLY A 123 2.74 10.91 -0.43
C GLY A 123 2.14 10.68 -1.82
N LYS A 124 0.99 10.00 -1.89
CA LYS A 124 0.24 9.80 -3.14
C LYS A 124 -0.19 11.11 -3.79
N ALA A 125 -0.73 12.04 -3.02
CA ALA A 125 -1.18 13.33 -3.53
C ALA A 125 -0.01 14.15 -4.12
N LYS A 126 1.15 14.13 -3.46
CA LYS A 126 2.38 14.76 -3.97
C LYS A 126 2.86 14.10 -5.26
N ALA A 127 2.91 12.76 -5.32
CA ALA A 127 3.32 12.02 -6.50
C ALA A 127 2.39 12.28 -7.69
N ALA A 128 1.07 12.30 -7.48
CA ALA A 128 0.09 12.61 -8.52
C ALA A 128 0.26 14.04 -9.05
N LYS A 129 0.46 15.03 -8.18
CA LYS A 129 0.74 16.42 -8.58
C LYS A 129 2.05 16.55 -9.37
N ALA A 130 3.10 15.84 -8.97
CA ALA A 130 4.38 15.86 -9.70
C ALA A 130 4.25 15.22 -11.08
N ALA A 131 3.56 14.07 -11.19
CA ALA A 131 3.30 13.41 -12.46
C ALA A 131 2.49 14.30 -13.43
N ALA A 132 1.45 14.98 -12.93
CA ALA A 132 0.66 15.92 -13.71
C ALA A 132 1.47 17.11 -14.23
N ARG A 133 2.39 17.66 -13.40
CA ARG A 133 3.31 18.74 -13.80
C ARG A 133 4.28 18.30 -14.91
N ASN A 134 4.83 17.09 -14.81
CA ASN A 134 5.76 16.55 -15.81
C ASN A 134 5.07 16.22 -17.15
N ALA A 135 3.81 15.77 -17.11
CA ALA A 135 3.03 15.54 -18.32
C ALA A 135 2.68 16.85 -19.05
N ALA A 136 2.38 17.92 -18.29
CA ALA A 136 2.09 19.24 -18.87
C ALA A 136 3.32 19.92 -19.51
N SER A 137 4.53 19.64 -19.03
CA SER A 137 5.76 20.22 -19.59
C SER A 137 6.28 19.51 -20.86
N HIS A 138 5.85 18.27 -21.13
CA HIS A 138 6.27 17.50 -22.31
C HIS A 138 5.24 17.49 -23.46
N GLY A 139 4.06 18.11 -23.28
CA GLY A 139 3.01 18.19 -24.31
C GLY A 139 3.12 19.39 -25.27
N GLY A 140 4.24 20.11 -25.26
CA GLY A 140 4.40 21.41 -25.92
C GLY A 140 5.49 21.47 -26.99
N ALA A 141 5.62 20.48 -27.87
CA ALA A 141 6.36 20.62 -29.12
C ALA A 141 5.89 19.57 -30.12
N GLU A 142 5.00 19.96 -31.03
CA GLU A 142 5.20 19.88 -32.49
C GLU A 142 3.88 20.17 -33.22
N SER A 143 3.62 21.46 -33.48
CA SER A 143 2.65 21.90 -34.49
C SER A 143 3.18 23.15 -35.18
N ALA A 144 3.83 22.98 -36.34
CA ALA A 144 4.04 23.98 -37.39
C ALA A 144 4.84 23.33 -38.55
N LYS A 145 4.55 23.41 -39.85
CA LYS A 145 3.52 23.98 -40.75
C LYS A 145 3.76 23.30 -42.12
N PRO A 146 2.81 23.24 -43.06
CA PRO A 146 3.04 22.68 -44.39
C PRO A 146 3.84 23.66 -45.27
N LYS A 147 4.93 23.21 -45.90
CA LYS A 147 5.61 23.98 -46.95
C LYS A 147 5.11 23.54 -48.32
N ALA A 148 4.38 24.45 -48.95
CA ALA A 148 4.13 24.46 -50.38
C ALA A 148 5.42 24.76 -51.14
N GLU A 149 5.74 24.00 -52.18
CA GLU A 149 6.59 24.48 -53.27
C GLU A 149 6.02 24.06 -54.62
N MET A 150 5.54 25.08 -55.33
CA MET A 150 5.20 25.09 -56.73
C MET A 150 6.49 25.34 -57.53
N LYS A 151 6.82 24.46 -58.47
CA LYS A 151 7.73 24.79 -59.58
C LYS A 151 7.12 24.40 -60.91
N ARG A 152 6.86 25.46 -61.69
CA ARG A 152 6.54 25.47 -63.12
C ARG A 152 7.84 25.56 -63.93
N ALA A 153 7.74 25.12 -65.20
CA ALA A 153 8.60 25.35 -66.37
C ALA A 153 9.88 24.50 -66.42
N VAL A 154 10.25 23.86 -67.53
CA VAL A 154 9.97 24.10 -68.97
C VAL A 154 9.70 22.76 -69.66
#